data_AF-A0AAV4LGY0-F1
#
_entry.id   AF-A0AAV4LGY0-F1
#
_cell.length_a   1.000
_cell.length_b   1.000
_cell.length_c   1.000
_cell.angle_alpha   90.00
_cell.angle_beta   90.00
_cell.angle_gamma   90.00
#
_symmetry.space_group_name_H-M   'P 1'
#
loop_
_entity.id
_entity.type
_entity.pdbx_description
1 polymer ?
#
loop_
_entity_poly.entity_id
_entity_poly.type
_entity_poly.pdbx_seq_one_letter_code
_entity_poly.pdbx_strand_id
1 'polypeptide(L)'
;MDQIMGMYQAQPQGVVENQVMHEPAPAQPEQQPLAENQVRLSDGRIVEMREAVGSDEMIVAGQLGDVFEANGAGGVIFQTCLIARTITKIDGQPVQNLRGYESVRDFLAGFKAKDWNKIRALYNKLNGDDAQGND
;
A
#
# COMPACT_ATOMS: atom_id res chain seq x y z
N MET A 1 -27.63 -2.81 -83.54
CA MET A 1 -28.71 -2.68 -82.55
C MET A 1 -28.84 -4.03 -81.86
N ASP A 2 -27.93 -4.40 -80.97
CA ASP A 2 -27.72 -3.92 -79.60
C ASP A 2 -28.69 -4.52 -78.57
N GLN A 3 -28.08 -4.85 -77.41
CA GLN A 3 -28.63 -5.31 -76.12
C GLN A 3 -28.81 -6.83 -76.01
N ILE A 4 -27.85 -7.62 -75.49
CA ILE A 4 -27.24 -7.69 -74.13
C ILE A 4 -28.25 -8.08 -73.05
N MET A 5 -28.03 -9.26 -72.45
CA MET A 5 -28.16 -9.63 -71.02
C MET A 5 -28.41 -11.15 -70.96
N GLY A 6 -27.76 -11.96 -70.14
CA GLY A 6 -26.82 -11.76 -69.05
C GLY A 6 -26.70 -13.14 -68.38
N MET A 7 -25.48 -13.65 -68.24
CA MET A 7 -25.20 -14.96 -67.65
C MET A 7 -25.43 -14.93 -66.13
N TYR A 8 -26.17 -15.91 -65.60
CA TYR A 8 -26.16 -16.24 -64.18
C TYR A 8 -25.45 -17.58 -63.99
N GLN A 9 -24.18 -17.52 -63.58
CA GLN A 9 -23.50 -18.66 -62.96
C GLN A 9 -23.70 -18.55 -61.45
N ALA A 10 -24.39 -19.54 -60.87
CA ALA A 10 -24.50 -19.68 -59.42
C ALA A 10 -23.17 -20.20 -58.85
N GLN A 11 -22.54 -19.44 -57.97
CA GLN A 11 -21.41 -19.91 -57.16
C GLN A 11 -21.92 -20.66 -55.93
N PRO A 12 -21.33 -21.81 -55.54
CA PRO A 12 -21.65 -22.47 -54.28
C PRO A 12 -21.04 -21.70 -53.10
N GLN A 13 -21.88 -21.42 -52.11
CA GLN A 13 -21.52 -20.78 -50.85
C GLN A 13 -20.54 -21.67 -50.06
N GLY A 14 -19.34 -21.13 -49.77
CA GLY A 14 -18.38 -21.73 -48.86
C GLY A 14 -18.90 -21.68 -47.41
N VAL A 15 -18.71 -22.78 -46.70
CA VAL A 15 -19.01 -22.94 -45.27
C VAL A 15 -17.98 -22.12 -44.49
N VAL A 16 -18.44 -21.17 -43.68
CA VAL A 16 -17.60 -20.30 -42.85
C VAL A 16 -17.10 -21.10 -41.65
N GLU A 17 -15.79 -21.32 -41.57
CA GLU A 17 -15.13 -21.83 -40.36
C GLU A 17 -15.36 -20.83 -39.20
N ASN A 18 -15.95 -21.33 -38.11
CA ASN A 18 -16.08 -20.60 -36.85
C ASN A 18 -14.66 -20.34 -36.30
N GLN A 19 -14.11 -19.15 -36.55
CA GLN A 19 -13.01 -18.62 -35.75
C GLN A 19 -13.54 -18.37 -34.35
N VAL A 20 -13.17 -19.23 -33.41
CA VAL A 20 -13.33 -18.99 -31.98
C VAL A 20 -12.47 -17.77 -31.67
N MET A 21 -13.11 -16.60 -31.60
CA MET A 21 -12.48 -15.38 -31.12
C MET A 21 -12.06 -15.63 -29.67
N HIS A 22 -10.78 -15.91 -29.45
CA HIS A 22 -10.19 -15.81 -28.13
C HIS A 22 -10.19 -14.33 -27.74
N GLU A 23 -11.16 -13.97 -26.90
CA GLU A 23 -11.11 -12.72 -26.15
C GLU A 23 -9.77 -12.69 -25.41
N PRO A 24 -8.91 -11.67 -25.62
CA PRO A 24 -7.69 -11.55 -24.85
C PRO A 24 -8.09 -11.44 -23.38
N ALA A 25 -7.49 -12.29 -22.53
CA ALA A 25 -7.70 -12.25 -21.10
C ALA A 25 -7.59 -10.80 -20.59
N PRO A 26 -8.46 -10.37 -19.65
CA PRO A 26 -8.43 -9.01 -19.14
C PRO A 26 -7.01 -8.72 -18.65
N ALA A 27 -6.41 -7.64 -19.19
CA ALA A 27 -5.10 -7.18 -18.79
C ALA A 27 -5.09 -7.08 -17.26
N GLN A 28 -4.22 -7.87 -16.62
CA GLN A 28 -4.01 -7.75 -15.18
C GLN A 28 -3.65 -6.29 -14.92
N PRO A 29 -4.32 -5.58 -13.99
CA PRO A 29 -3.97 -4.20 -13.71
C PRO A 29 -2.49 -4.18 -13.32
N GLU A 30 -1.66 -3.56 -14.16
CA GLU A 30 -0.24 -3.39 -13.91
C GLU A 30 -0.11 -2.77 -12.52
N GLN A 31 0.48 -3.52 -11.60
CA GLN A 31 0.72 -3.04 -10.25
C GLN A 31 1.67 -1.85 -10.37
N GLN A 32 1.13 -0.64 -10.28
CA GLN A 32 1.94 0.57 -10.25
C GLN A 32 3.02 0.39 -9.17
N PRO A 33 4.29 0.68 -9.50
CA PRO A 33 5.36 0.58 -8.51
C PRO A 33 5.02 1.50 -7.35
N LEU A 34 5.18 0.99 -6.13
CA LEU A 34 4.98 1.77 -4.90
C LEU A 34 5.99 2.91 -4.86
N ALA A 35 5.58 4.06 -4.34
CA ALA A 35 6.52 5.15 -4.06
C ALA A 35 7.52 4.73 -2.97
N GLU A 36 8.67 5.39 -2.91
CA GLU A 36 9.76 5.03 -1.99
C GLU A 36 9.36 5.09 -0.50
N ASN A 37 8.37 5.92 -0.18
CA ASN A 37 7.80 6.13 1.14
C ASN A 37 6.52 5.32 1.38
N GLN A 38 6.27 4.28 0.58
CA GLN A 38 5.09 3.43 0.68
C GLN A 38 5.45 1.97 0.89
N VAL A 39 4.58 1.25 1.62
CA VAL A 39 4.71 -0.19 1.82
C VAL A 39 3.36 -0.89 1.70
N ARG A 40 3.34 -2.03 1.01
CA ARG A 40 2.15 -2.88 0.87
C ARG A 40 2.09 -3.94 1.97
N LEU A 41 0.98 -3.93 2.69
CA LEU A 41 0.68 -4.88 3.76
C LEU A 41 0.18 -6.21 3.19
N SER A 42 0.13 -7.23 4.03
CA SER A 42 -0.29 -8.57 3.64
C SER A 42 -1.77 -8.69 3.28
N ASP A 43 -2.60 -7.75 3.71
CA ASP A 43 -4.02 -7.64 3.37
C ASP A 43 -4.27 -6.77 2.13
N GLY A 44 -3.22 -6.30 1.46
CA GLY A 44 -3.29 -5.50 0.24
C GLY A 44 -3.27 -3.99 0.48
N ARG A 45 -3.47 -3.53 1.72
CA ARG A 45 -3.45 -2.10 2.07
C ARG A 45 -2.09 -1.48 1.79
N ILE A 46 -2.09 -0.19 1.43
CA ILE A 46 -0.87 0.61 1.21
C ILE A 46 -0.74 1.62 2.34
N VAL A 47 0.38 1.58 3.04
CA VAL A 47 0.75 2.55 4.08
C VAL A 47 1.75 3.54 3.47
N GLU A 48 1.47 4.83 3.63
CA GLU A 48 2.38 5.93 3.26
C GLU A 48 2.96 6.56 4.52
N MET A 49 4.26 6.81 4.51
CA MET A 49 5.01 7.37 5.63
C MET A 49 5.74 8.63 5.21
N ARG A 50 6.10 9.46 6.18
CA ARG A 50 7.03 10.58 6.02
C ARG A 50 8.24 10.38 6.92
N GLU A 51 9.30 11.12 6.67
CA GLU A 51 10.41 11.26 7.61
C GLU A 51 9.89 11.84 8.94
N ALA A 52 10.44 11.33 10.04
CA ALA A 52 10.26 11.87 11.37
C ALA A 52 10.99 13.21 11.45
N VAL A 53 10.37 14.15 12.15
CA VAL A 53 10.98 15.46 12.46
C VAL A 53 11.16 15.57 13.97
N GLY A 54 12.09 16.41 14.43
CA GLY A 54 12.38 16.53 15.87
C GLY A 54 11.16 16.88 16.75
N SER A 55 10.13 17.52 16.18
CA SER A 55 8.89 17.79 16.90
C SER A 55 8.01 16.55 17.14
N ASP A 56 8.20 15.46 16.39
CA ASP A 56 7.42 14.23 16.57
C ASP A 56 7.72 13.56 17.90
N GLU A 57 8.99 13.51 18.30
CA GLU A 57 9.42 12.95 19.59
C GLU A 57 8.77 13.71 20.75
N MET A 58 8.76 15.04 20.68
CA MET A 58 8.11 15.89 21.69
C MET A 58 6.61 15.63 21.77
N ILE A 59 5.95 15.45 20.63
CA ILE A 59 4.51 15.20 20.60
C ILE A 59 4.21 13.80 21.13
N VAL A 60 5.01 12.78 20.79
CA VAL A 60 4.84 11.42 21.31
C VAL A 60 5.05 11.39 22.82
N ALA A 61 6.06 12.07 23.34
CA ALA A 61 6.26 12.21 24.79
C ALA A 61 5.01 12.81 25.46
N GLY A 62 4.44 13.86 24.87
CA GLY A 62 3.19 14.46 25.36
C GLY A 62 1.96 13.57 25.22
N GLN A 63 1.88 12.72 24.18
CA GLN A 63 0.78 11.79 23.96
C GLN A 63 0.78 10.62 24.96
N LEU A 64 1.97 10.18 25.37
CA LEU A 64 2.14 9.09 26.32
C LEU A 64 1.94 9.56 27.77
N GLY A 65 2.25 10.82 28.07
CA GLY A 65 2.03 11.42 29.39
C GLY A 65 2.66 10.60 30.52
N ASP A 66 1.95 10.48 31.63
CA ASP A 66 2.42 9.77 32.83
C ASP A 66 2.45 8.24 32.68
N VAL A 67 1.95 7.71 31.54
CA VAL A 67 1.93 6.25 31.26
C VAL A 67 3.31 5.76 30.79
N PHE A 68 4.21 6.67 30.43
CA PHE A 68 5.55 6.34 29.96
C PHE A 68 6.60 6.40 31.07
N GLU A 69 7.19 5.24 31.36
CA GLU A 69 8.47 5.15 32.07
C GLU A 69 9.58 4.87 31.04
N ALA A 70 10.62 5.71 31.00
CA ALA A 70 11.66 5.63 29.95
C ALA A 70 12.49 4.34 29.96
N ASN A 71 12.37 3.49 30.99
CA ASN A 71 13.19 2.30 31.16
C ASN A 71 12.51 1.05 30.61
N GLY A 72 13.29 0.16 29.96
CA GLY A 72 12.83 -1.13 29.48
C GLY A 72 11.72 -1.03 28.41
N ALA A 73 10.53 -1.53 28.74
CA ALA A 73 9.40 -1.62 27.80
C ALA A 73 8.91 -0.25 27.30
N GLY A 74 9.10 0.83 28.07
CA GLY A 74 8.67 2.16 27.65
C GLY A 74 9.40 2.66 26.42
N GLY A 75 10.70 2.42 26.28
CA GLY A 75 11.45 2.80 25.08
C GLY A 75 10.89 2.16 23.81
N VAL A 76 10.43 0.91 23.91
CA VAL A 76 9.77 0.20 22.80
C VAL A 76 8.41 0.83 22.48
N ILE A 77 7.63 1.21 23.50
CA ILE A 77 6.35 1.89 23.32
C ILE A 77 6.56 3.25 22.64
N PHE A 78 7.52 4.04 23.11
CA PHE A 78 7.86 5.34 22.53
C PHE A 78 8.21 5.23 21.05
N GLN A 79 9.14 4.33 20.70
CA GLN A 79 9.51 4.09 19.31
C GLN A 79 8.33 3.62 18.46
N THR A 80 7.47 2.75 19.00
CA THR A 80 6.26 2.29 18.32
C THR A 80 5.29 3.45 18.02
N CYS A 81 5.09 4.34 18.99
CA CYS A 81 4.26 5.54 18.82
C CYS A 81 4.88 6.55 17.84
N LEU A 82 6.21 6.71 17.86
CA LEU A 82 6.94 7.55 16.92
C LEU A 82 6.77 7.05 15.48
N ILE A 83 6.96 5.74 15.25
CA ILE A 83 6.72 5.11 13.95
C ILE A 83 5.27 5.34 13.51
N ALA A 84 4.29 5.05 14.38
CA ALA A 84 2.87 5.23 14.06
C ALA A 84 2.55 6.68 13.64
N ARG A 85 3.19 7.67 14.27
CA ARG A 85 3.01 9.09 13.98
C ARG A 85 3.54 9.52 12.62
N THR A 86 4.51 8.79 12.07
CA THR A 86 5.02 9.06 10.71
C THR A 86 4.13 8.53 9.61
N ILE A 87 3.13 7.71 9.92
CA ILE A 87 2.15 7.23 8.95
C ILE A 87 1.19 8.36 8.61
N THR A 88 1.20 8.79 7.34
CA THR A 88 0.37 9.90 6.86
C THR A 88 -0.92 9.41 6.21
N LYS A 89 -0.88 8.27 5.51
CA LYS A 89 -2.05 7.71 4.81
C LYS A 89 -2.10 6.19 4.86
N ILE A 90 -3.32 5.67 4.75
CA ILE A 90 -3.63 4.25 4.49
C ILE A 90 -4.61 4.22 3.31
N ASP A 91 -4.27 3.49 2.25
CA ASP A 91 -5.06 3.39 1.01
C ASP A 91 -5.41 4.77 0.41
N GLY A 92 -4.45 5.70 0.48
CA GLY A 92 -4.62 7.07 0.01
C GLY A 92 -5.47 7.97 0.92
N GLN A 93 -6.06 7.43 1.99
CA GLN A 93 -6.83 8.19 2.96
C GLN A 93 -5.94 8.69 4.10
N PRO A 94 -6.03 9.97 4.50
CA PRO A 94 -5.29 10.50 5.64
C PRO A 94 -5.60 9.74 6.94
N VAL A 95 -4.57 9.43 7.72
CA VAL A 95 -4.75 8.86 9.06
C VAL A 95 -5.34 9.92 9.99
N GLN A 96 -6.32 9.53 10.81
CA GLN A 96 -6.89 10.42 11.81
C GLN A 96 -5.83 10.82 12.84
N ASN A 97 -5.95 12.03 13.38
CA ASN A 97 -5.05 12.49 14.43
C ASN A 97 -5.14 11.56 15.65
N LEU A 98 -4.05 10.83 15.91
CA LEU A 98 -3.90 10.00 17.10
C LEU A 98 -3.75 10.94 18.30
N ARG A 99 -4.78 11.06 19.15
CA ARG A 99 -4.79 11.88 20.36
C ARG A 99 -4.67 10.98 21.58
N GLY A 100 -3.53 11.03 22.26
CA GLY A 100 -3.27 10.22 23.46
C GLY A 100 -2.96 8.75 23.17
N TYR A 101 -2.54 8.04 24.20
CA TYR A 101 -2.07 6.65 24.14
C TYR A 101 -3.13 5.68 23.60
N GLU A 102 -4.38 5.78 24.01
CA GLU A 102 -5.46 4.85 23.65
C GLU A 102 -5.72 4.85 22.15
N SER A 103 -5.72 6.04 21.53
CA SER A 103 -5.91 6.15 20.07
C SER A 103 -4.78 5.51 19.28
N VAL A 104 -3.54 5.60 19.79
CA VAL A 104 -2.37 4.97 19.17
C VAL A 104 -2.46 3.46 19.33
N ARG A 105 -2.84 2.97 20.52
CA ARG A 105 -3.05 1.53 20.78
C ARG A 105 -4.10 0.94 19.84
N ASP A 106 -5.25 1.58 19.71
CA ASP A 106 -6.35 1.09 18.88
C ASP A 106 -5.98 1.13 17.38
N PHE A 107 -5.22 2.15 16.96
CA PHE A 107 -4.65 2.21 15.62
C PHE A 107 -3.65 1.06 15.37
N LEU A 108 -2.75 0.80 16.31
CA LEU A 108 -1.76 -0.28 16.23
C LEU A 108 -2.41 -1.67 16.18
N ALA A 109 -3.54 -1.86 16.86
CA ALA A 109 -4.30 -3.11 16.84
C ALA A 109 -4.82 -3.48 15.44
N GLY A 110 -4.90 -2.50 14.52
CA GLY A 110 -5.26 -2.73 13.12
C GLY A 110 -4.16 -3.38 12.27
N PHE A 111 -2.97 -3.64 12.81
CA PHE A 111 -1.85 -4.22 12.08
C PHE A 111 -1.46 -5.59 12.63
N LYS A 112 -1.16 -6.52 11.73
CA LYS A 112 -0.56 -7.81 12.08
C LYS A 112 0.93 -7.61 12.39
N ALA A 113 1.49 -8.42 13.29
CA ALA A 113 2.92 -8.34 13.65
C ALA A 113 3.86 -8.36 12.42
N LYS A 114 3.58 -9.22 11.43
CA LYS A 114 4.37 -9.29 10.18
C LYS A 114 4.28 -8.03 9.33
N ASP A 115 3.14 -7.34 9.34
CA ASP A 115 2.90 -6.11 8.60
C ASP A 115 3.55 -4.92 9.34
N TRP A 116 3.53 -4.95 10.67
CA TRP A 116 4.24 -3.99 11.50
C TRP A 116 5.76 -4.01 11.25
N ASN A 117 6.36 -5.19 11.10
CA ASN A 117 7.79 -5.28 10.76
C ASN A 117 8.13 -4.60 9.42
N LYS A 118 7.22 -4.66 8.44
CA LYS A 118 7.41 -3.96 7.15
C LYS A 118 7.33 -2.44 7.32
N ILE A 119 6.39 -1.96 8.13
CA ILE A 119 6.25 -0.53 8.45
C ILE A 119 7.51 -0.03 9.16
N ARG A 120 8.01 -0.79 10.14
CA ARG A 120 9.26 -0.47 10.85
C ARG A 120 10.47 -0.42 9.91
N ALA A 121 10.58 -1.38 8.99
CA ALA A 121 11.66 -1.37 8.00
C ALA A 121 11.60 -0.13 7.09
N LEU A 122 10.39 0.28 6.66
CA LEU A 122 10.21 1.51 5.90
C LEU A 122 10.59 2.75 6.72
N TYR A 123 10.20 2.81 8.00
CA TYR A 123 10.60 3.89 8.89
C TYR A 123 12.13 4.02 8.99
N ASN A 124 12.84 2.91 9.23
CA ASN A 124 14.30 2.92 9.34
C ASN A 124 14.97 3.37 8.04
N LYS A 125 14.43 2.92 6.89
CA LYS A 125 14.91 3.35 5.57
C LYS A 125 14.78 4.86 5.37
N LEU A 126 13.66 5.46 5.78
CA LEU A 126 13.39 6.89 5.61
C LEU A 126 14.22 7.76 6.57
N ASN A 127 14.45 7.30 7.80
CA ASN A 127 15.05 8.11 8.85
C ASN A 127 16.54 7.85 9.08
N GLY A 128 17.14 6.97 8.27
CA GLY A 128 18.56 6.65 8.34
C GLY A 128 18.89 5.86 9.60
N ASP A 129 18.62 4.55 9.57
CA ASP A 129 19.13 3.60 10.56
C ASP A 129 19.66 2.34 9.87
N ASP A 130 20.62 2.53 8.95
CA ASP A 130 21.49 1.46 8.45
C ASP A 130 22.70 1.27 9.40
N ALA A 131 22.51 1.15 10.72
CA ALA A 131 23.56 0.67 11.64
C ALA A 131 23.07 0.43 13.08
N GLN A 132 22.42 -0.72 13.33
CA GLN A 132 22.67 -1.65 14.44
C GLN A 132 21.44 -2.51 14.70
N GLY A 133 21.27 -3.55 13.87
CA GLY A 133 20.60 -4.75 14.31
C GLY A 133 21.44 -5.39 15.42
N ASN A 134 20.97 -5.35 16.65
CA ASN A 134 21.37 -6.34 17.65
C ASN A 134 20.41 -7.52 17.51
N ASP A 135 20.92 -8.57 16.86
CA ASP A 135 20.52 -9.96 17.10
C ASP A 135 20.63 -10.32 18.60
#